data_AF-A0A6L8GKX2-F1
#
_entry.id   AF-A0A6L8GKX2-F1
#
_cell.length_a   1.000
_cell.length_b   1.000
_cell.length_c   1.000
_cell.angle_alpha   90.00
_cell.angle_beta   90.00
_cell.angle_gamma   90.00
#
_symmetry.space_group_name_H-M   'P 1'
#
loop_
_entity.id
_entity.type
_entity.pdbx_description
1 polymer ?
#
loop_
_entity_poly.entity_id
_entity_poly.type
_entity_poly.pdbx_seq_one_letter_code
_entity_poly.pdbx_strand_id
1 'polypeptide(L)'
;MQSAQGEEIKQGKVPEAWQSNPDRLRQKDLDARWVKKNGVSRYGYKNSISIEVTWGLIRHVVPPANMHASQMLAGLLDAENREAMVWEDSACQSILVVF
;
A
#
# COMPACT_ATOMS: atom_id res chain seq x y z
N MET A 1 4.29 -24.25 -11.58
CA MET A 1 2.97 -24.17 -12.25
C MET A 1 2.24 -22.96 -11.70
N GLN A 2 1.92 -21.97 -12.54
CA GLN A 2 0.99 -20.89 -12.18
C GLN A 2 -0.39 -21.34 -12.63
N SER A 3 -1.41 -21.26 -11.77
CA SER A 3 -2.78 -21.57 -12.15
C SER A 3 -3.38 -20.38 -12.90
N ALA A 4 -4.23 -20.63 -13.90
CA ALA A 4 -4.89 -19.57 -14.69
C ALA A 4 -5.59 -18.52 -13.79
N GLN A 5 -6.19 -18.97 -12.68
CA GLN A 5 -6.83 -18.11 -11.68
C GLN A 5 -5.83 -17.13 -11.02
N GLY A 6 -4.58 -17.52 -10.83
CA GLY A 6 -3.55 -16.66 -10.24
C GLY A 6 -3.05 -15.57 -11.19
N GLU A 7 -3.13 -15.80 -12.50
CA GLU A 7 -2.74 -14.80 -13.51
C GLU A 7 -3.79 -13.70 -13.64
N GLU A 8 -5.08 -14.06 -13.55
CA GLU A 8 -6.19 -13.09 -13.53
C GLU A 8 -6.07 -12.12 -12.36
N ILE A 9 -5.75 -12.63 -11.16
CA ILE A 9 -5.55 -11.79 -9.96
C ILE A 9 -4.36 -10.84 -10.13
N LYS A 10 -3.26 -11.31 -10.74
CA LYS A 10 -2.11 -10.44 -11.05
C LYS A 10 -2.48 -9.32 -12.03
N GLN A 11 -3.47 -9.54 -12.90
CA GLN A 11 -4.02 -8.53 -13.81
C GLN A 11 -5.10 -7.64 -13.15
N GLY A 12 -5.36 -7.81 -11.84
CA GLY A 12 -6.40 -7.07 -11.13
C GLY A 12 -7.83 -7.54 -11.46
N LYS A 13 -7.97 -8.73 -12.05
CA LYS A 13 -9.27 -9.33 -12.38
C LYS A 13 -9.67 -10.35 -11.32
N VAL A 14 -10.96 -10.40 -11.03
CA VAL A 14 -11.55 -11.44 -10.19
C VAL A 14 -11.90 -12.64 -11.08
N PRO A 15 -11.33 -13.83 -10.83
CA PRO A 15 -11.67 -15.03 -11.59
C PRO A 15 -13.18 -15.29 -11.60
N GLU A 16 -13.75 -15.55 -12.79
CA GLU A 16 -15.19 -15.80 -12.94
C GLU A 16 -15.65 -16.99 -12.09
N ALA A 17 -14.82 -18.03 -11.99
CA ALA A 17 -15.06 -19.18 -11.14
C ALA A 17 -15.15 -18.86 -9.63
N TRP A 18 -14.74 -17.66 -9.19
CA TRP A 18 -14.86 -17.21 -7.81
C TRP A 18 -16.08 -16.31 -7.61
N GLN A 19 -16.54 -15.62 -8.66
CA GLN A 19 -17.77 -14.82 -8.62
C GLN A 19 -18.99 -15.66 -8.25
N SER A 20 -19.02 -16.92 -8.68
CA SER A 20 -20.06 -17.90 -8.31
C SER A 20 -19.92 -18.48 -6.89
N ASN A 21 -18.86 -18.14 -6.15
CA ASN A 21 -18.63 -18.60 -4.78
C ASN A 21 -18.29 -17.42 -3.83
N PRO A 22 -19.31 -16.76 -3.26
CA PRO A 22 -19.14 -15.60 -2.39
C PRO A 22 -18.31 -15.87 -1.13
N ASP A 23 -18.41 -17.08 -0.56
CA ASP A 23 -17.64 -17.48 0.62
C ASP A 23 -16.14 -17.51 0.34
N ARG A 24 -15.77 -18.03 -0.84
CA ARG A 24 -14.38 -18.05 -1.29
C ARG A 24 -13.85 -16.64 -1.53
N LEU A 25 -14.64 -15.75 -2.13
CA LEU A 25 -14.22 -14.37 -2.39
C LEU A 25 -13.91 -13.60 -1.12
N ARG A 26 -14.75 -13.72 -0.09
CA ARG A 26 -14.54 -13.07 1.21
C ARG A 26 -13.24 -13.47 1.91
N GLN A 27 -12.68 -14.63 1.57
CA GLN A 27 -11.43 -15.14 2.14
C GLN A 27 -10.17 -14.73 1.36
N LYS A 28 -10.29 -13.98 0.26
CA LYS A 28 -9.17 -13.68 -0.64
C LYS A 28 -8.86 -12.20 -0.70
N ASP A 29 -7.59 -11.88 -0.43
CA ASP A 29 -7.02 -10.56 -0.69
C ASP A 29 -6.72 -10.41 -2.19
N LEU A 30 -7.66 -9.81 -2.93
CA LEU A 30 -7.56 -9.59 -4.37
C LEU A 30 -6.59 -8.45 -4.73
N ASP A 31 -6.40 -7.50 -3.82
CA ASP A 31 -5.57 -6.31 -4.03
C ASP A 31 -4.15 -6.46 -3.50
N ALA A 32 -3.88 -7.45 -2.65
CA ALA A 32 -2.55 -7.74 -2.15
C ALA A 32 -1.57 -8.08 -3.29
N ARG A 33 -0.31 -7.69 -3.13
CA ARG A 33 0.74 -7.89 -4.13
C ARG A 33 2.01 -8.44 -3.49
N TRP A 34 2.80 -9.15 -4.29
CA TRP A 34 4.11 -9.63 -3.91
C TRP A 34 5.16 -8.53 -4.01
N VAL A 35 6.05 -8.45 -3.02
CA VAL A 35 7.26 -7.62 -3.05
C VAL A 35 8.48 -8.47 -2.72
N LYS A 36 9.60 -8.22 -3.39
CA LYS A 36 10.90 -8.84 -3.07
C LYS A 36 11.89 -7.73 -2.72
N LYS A 37 12.34 -7.70 -1.46
CA LYS A 37 13.34 -6.75 -0.96
C LYS A 37 14.42 -7.53 -0.23
N ASN A 38 15.69 -7.28 -0.56
CA ASN A 38 16.86 -7.94 0.06
C ASN A 38 16.77 -9.48 0.03
N GLY A 39 16.33 -10.05 -1.08
CA GLY A 39 16.19 -11.50 -1.24
C GLY A 39 14.96 -12.12 -0.57
N VAL A 40 14.23 -11.37 0.26
CA VAL A 40 13.03 -11.84 0.97
C VAL A 40 11.77 -11.44 0.21
N SER A 41 10.91 -12.41 -0.09
CA SER A 41 9.60 -12.20 -0.70
C SER A 41 8.51 -12.10 0.37
N ARG A 42 7.62 -11.11 0.25
CA ARG A 42 6.45 -10.92 1.12
C ARG A 42 5.20 -10.70 0.27
N TYR A 43 4.06 -11.22 0.72
CA TYR A 43 2.75 -11.00 0.10
C TYR A 43 1.84 -10.26 1.08
N GLY A 44 1.10 -9.28 0.59
CA GLY A 44 0.12 -8.56 1.39
C GLY A 44 0.10 -7.07 1.10
N TYR A 45 -0.01 -6.31 2.19
CA TYR A 45 -0.08 -4.86 2.21
C TYR A 45 1.06 -4.31 3.08
N LYS A 46 1.31 -3.01 2.97
CA LYS A 46 2.15 -2.27 3.91
C LYS A 46 1.33 -1.11 4.47
N ASN A 47 1.56 -0.74 5.72
CA ASN A 47 0.91 0.43 6.32
C ASN A 47 1.90 1.61 6.28
N SER A 48 1.45 2.75 5.78
CA SER A 48 2.20 4.00 5.81
C SER A 48 1.45 4.96 6.73
N ILE A 49 2.11 5.50 7.74
CA ILE A 49 1.52 6.32 8.80
C ILE A 49 2.25 7.66 8.86
N SER A 50 1.50 8.74 9.05
CA SER A 50 1.99 10.08 9.38
C SER A 50 1.37 10.56 10.68
N ILE A 51 2.11 11.35 11.45
CA ILE A 51 1.64 11.95 12.70
C ILE A 51 1.95 13.44 12.70
N GLU A 52 0.95 14.27 13.02
CA GLU A 52 1.14 15.70 13.19
C GLU A 52 1.85 15.98 14.53
N VAL A 53 2.91 16.78 14.48
CA VAL A 53 3.76 17.06 15.65
C VAL A 53 3.01 17.85 16.73
N THR A 54 2.16 18.80 16.34
CA THR A 54 1.52 19.74 17.27
C THR A 54 0.38 19.11 18.06
N TRP A 55 -0.48 18.34 17.40
CA TRP A 55 -1.72 17.79 18.00
C TRP A 55 -1.78 16.26 18.01
N GLY A 56 -0.79 15.57 17.44
CA GLY A 56 -0.75 14.10 17.41
C GLY A 56 -1.79 13.47 16.47
N LEU A 57 -2.30 14.21 15.48
CA LEU A 57 -3.25 13.68 14.50
C LEU A 57 -2.59 12.58 13.66
N ILE A 58 -3.16 11.37 13.66
CA ILE A 58 -2.64 10.22 12.92
C ILE A 58 -3.37 10.06 11.60
N ARG A 59 -2.60 10.01 10.51
CA ARG A 59 -3.09 9.70 9.15
C ARG A 59 -2.42 8.42 8.66
N HIS A 60 -3.12 7.60 7.88
CA HIS A 60 -2.53 6.38 7.35
C HIS A 60 -3.11 5.95 5.99
N VAL A 61 -2.30 5.24 5.22
CA VAL A 61 -2.67 4.63 3.93
C VAL A 61 -2.13 3.20 3.90
N VAL A 62 -2.95 2.25 3.43
CA VAL A 62 -2.59 0.82 3.39
C VAL A 62 -2.56 0.32 1.94
N PRO A 63 -1.50 0.61 1.18
CA PRO A 63 -1.36 0.10 -0.18
C PRO A 63 -0.91 -1.38 -0.22
N PRO A 64 -1.02 -2.02 -1.40
CA PRO A 64 -0.37 -3.30 -1.65
C PRO A 64 1.14 -3.23 -1.39
N ALA A 65 1.73 -4.33 -0.92
CA ALA A 65 3.11 -4.35 -0.41
C ALA A 65 4.19 -3.98 -1.45
N ASN A 66 3.87 -4.04 -2.75
CA ASN A 66 4.79 -3.74 -3.84
C ASN A 66 4.86 -2.25 -4.20
N MET A 67 3.93 -1.41 -3.72
CA MET A 67 3.99 0.03 -4.00
C MET A 67 5.19 0.67 -3.31
N HIS A 68 5.76 1.73 -3.89
CA HIS A 68 6.85 2.48 -3.26
C HIS A 68 6.32 3.46 -2.20
N ALA A 69 7.10 3.79 -1.17
CA ALA A 69 6.65 4.67 -0.08
C ALA A 69 6.39 6.11 -0.57
N SER A 70 7.23 6.62 -1.48
CA SER A 70 7.07 7.96 -2.06
C SER A 70 5.73 8.19 -2.76
N GLN A 71 5.11 7.13 -3.28
CA GLN A 71 3.80 7.22 -3.93
C GLN A 71 2.66 7.45 -2.93
N MET A 72 2.89 7.16 -1.65
CA MET A 72 1.88 7.28 -0.58
C MET A 72 1.88 8.64 0.09
N LEU A 73 2.91 9.45 -0.15
CA LEU A 73 3.08 10.75 0.50
C LEU A 73 1.88 11.68 0.22
N ALA A 74 1.37 11.67 -1.00
CA ALA A 74 0.16 12.44 -1.36
C ALA A 74 -1.11 11.96 -0.65
N GLY A 75 -1.16 10.72 -0.17
CA GLY A 75 -2.28 10.22 0.65
C GLY A 75 -2.10 10.46 2.15
N LEU A 76 -0.91 10.87 2.58
CA LEU A 76 -0.59 11.18 3.97
C LEU A 76 -0.52 12.69 4.24
N LEU A 77 -0.23 13.48 3.22
CA LEU A 77 -0.24 14.94 3.26
C LEU A 77 -1.49 15.47 2.56
N ASP A 78 -2.29 16.20 3.31
CA ASP A 78 -3.43 16.99 2.86
C ASP A 78 -3.18 18.49 3.12
N ALA A 79 -4.06 19.34 2.58
CA ALA A 79 -3.98 20.80 2.74
C ALA A 79 -4.21 21.29 4.19
N GLU A 80 -4.61 20.41 5.11
CA GLU A 80 -4.78 20.74 6.52
C GLU A 80 -3.46 20.62 7.29
N ASN A 81 -2.41 20.05 6.69
CA ASN A 81 -1.07 20.08 7.27
C ASN A 81 -0.56 21.52 7.33
N ARG A 82 -0.36 22.00 8.56
CA ARG A 82 0.06 23.38 8.82
C ARG A 82 1.56 23.57 8.87
N GLU A 83 2.31 22.47 8.92
CA GLU A 83 3.77 22.49 9.02
C GLU A 83 4.39 22.47 7.61
N ALA A 84 5.41 23.31 7.40
CA ALA A 84 6.15 23.39 6.14
C ALA A 84 7.21 22.29 5.97
N MET A 85 7.40 21.43 6.97
CA MET A 85 8.48 20.44 6.99
C MET A 85 7.95 19.05 7.35
N VAL A 86 8.45 18.04 6.65
CA VAL A 86 8.14 16.63 6.87
C VAL A 86 9.44 15.91 7.24
N TRP A 87 9.38 15.09 8.29
CA TRP A 87 10.46 14.19 8.66
C TRP A 87 10.07 12.76 8.27
N GLU A 88 10.90 12.15 7.42
CA GLU A 88 10.75 10.74 7.03
C GLU A 88 11.81 9.88 7.72
N ASP A 89 11.49 8.60 7.97
CA ASP A 89 12.49 7.64 8.38
C ASP A 89 13.43 7.27 7.22
N SER A 90 14.60 6.69 7.51
CA SER A 90 15.60 6.36 6.48
C SER A 90 15.16 5.32 5.45
N ALA A 91 14.11 4.53 5.74
CA ALA A 91 13.51 3.60 4.80
C ALA A 91 12.53 4.27 3.82
N CYS A 92 12.08 5.50 4.13
CA CYS A 92 11.36 6.39 3.24
C CYS A 92 12.36 7.40 2.63
N GLN A 93 12.94 7.03 1.49
CA GLN A 93 13.82 7.93 0.72
C GLN A 93 13.02 8.77 -0.28
N SER A 94 11.97 9.44 0.18
CA SER A 94 11.21 10.40 -0.61
C SER A 94 11.76 11.79 -0.32
N ILE A 95 12.48 12.40 -1.25
CA ILE A 95 12.76 13.84 -1.16
C ILE A 95 11.46 14.56 -1.57
N LEU A 96 10.74 15.09 -0.59
CA LEU A 96 9.76 16.16 -0.83
C LEU A 96 10.23 17.40 -0.07
N VAL A 97 10.96 18.27 -0.78
CA VAL A 97 11.13 19.66 -0.36
C VAL A 97 9.93 20.40 -0.91
N VAL A 98 8.99 20.76 -0.02
CA VAL A 98 7.92 21.73 -0.36
C VAL A 98 8.47 23.10 0.00
N PHE A 99 8.54 23.99 -1.00
CA PHE A 99 8.87 25.41 -0.83
C PHE A 99 7.59 26.23 -0.65
#